data_AF-A0A4P5VHT6-F1
#
_entry.id   AF-A0A4P5VHT6-F1
#
_cell.length_a   1.000
_cell.length_b   1.000
_cell.length_c   1.000
_cell.angle_alpha   90.00
_cell.angle_beta   90.00
_cell.angle_gamma   90.00
#
_symmetry.space_group_name_H-M   'P 1'
#
loop_
_entity.id
_entity.type
_entity.pdbx_description
1 polymer ?
#
loop_
_entity_poly.entity_id
_entity_poly.type
_entity_poly.pdbx_seq_one_letter_code
_entity_poly.pdbx_strand_id
1 'polypeptide(L)'
;MTQGRCLYCGDRSESIDHVLPLSRGGLSVTENCVPACLACNGQKGDADAFDWYRRQRFYDPRRAMALRAWTEGDLRLALRLLAWASPEVITDSAPRDTPGAERRHQTRQATGPAWRWQMAA
;
A
#
# COMPACT_ATOMS: atom_id res chain seq x y z
N MET A 1 14.34 -3.81 2.36
CA MET A 1 13.08 -3.47 3.06
C MET A 1 12.13 -2.85 2.05
N THR A 2 10.82 -3.10 2.12
CA THR A 2 9.80 -2.68 1.11
C THR A 2 9.57 -1.16 1.03
N GLN A 3 10.44 -0.35 1.64
CA GLN A 3 10.34 1.12 1.71
C GLN A 3 8.99 1.60 2.27
N GLY A 4 8.48 0.90 3.30
CA GLY A 4 7.21 1.26 3.95
C GLY A 4 5.98 1.01 3.08
N ARG A 5 6.07 0.13 2.08
CA ARG A 5 4.94 -0.26 1.24
C ARG A 5 4.37 -1.62 1.64
N CYS A 6 3.05 -1.72 1.53
CA CYS A 6 2.29 -2.95 1.66
C CYS A 6 2.72 -3.93 0.57
N LEU A 7 3.03 -5.16 0.99
CA LEU A 7 3.45 -6.22 0.08
C LEU A 7 2.31 -6.62 -0.87
N TYR A 8 1.05 -6.56 -0.41
CA TYR A 8 -0.13 -6.93 -1.18
C TYR A 8 -0.55 -5.88 -2.21
N CYS A 9 -0.91 -4.66 -1.78
CA CYS A 9 -1.46 -3.63 -2.68
C CYS A 9 -0.43 -2.58 -3.13
N GLY A 10 0.67 -2.40 -2.40
CA GLY A 10 1.67 -1.37 -2.69
C GLY A 10 1.45 -0.01 -2.03
N ASP A 11 0.31 0.20 -1.36
CA ASP A 11 0.05 1.40 -0.56
C ASP A 11 0.98 1.50 0.65
N ARG A 12 0.88 2.58 1.43
CA ARG A 12 1.63 2.73 2.67
C ARG A 12 1.34 1.56 3.62
N SER A 13 2.38 0.96 4.17
CA SER A 13 2.27 -0.05 5.22
C SER A 13 2.17 0.63 6.58
N GLU A 14 1.27 0.12 7.42
CA GLU A 14 1.08 0.58 8.79
C GLU A 14 1.12 -0.57 9.82
N SER A 15 1.13 -1.83 9.36
CA SER A 15 1.18 -3.01 10.21
C SER A 15 2.06 -4.11 9.62
N ILE A 16 2.37 -5.11 10.44
CA ILE A 16 2.93 -6.38 9.99
C ILE A 16 1.82 -7.42 9.97
N ASP A 17 1.72 -8.17 8.88
CA ASP A 17 0.77 -9.27 8.72
C ASP A 17 1.52 -10.61 8.66
N HIS A 18 0.91 -11.64 9.24
CA HIS A 18 1.40 -13.00 9.18
C HIS A 18 0.82 -13.71 7.95
N VAL A 19 1.69 -14.16 7.04
CA VAL A 19 1.30 -14.84 5.78
C VAL A 19 0.45 -16.07 6.09
N LEU A 20 0.96 -16.96 6.96
CA LEU A 20 0.17 -17.95 7.68
C LEU A 20 -0.28 -17.31 9.01
N PRO A 21 -1.59 -17.15 9.26
CA PRO A 21 -2.08 -16.54 10.51
C PRO A 21 -1.62 -17.26 11.77
N LEU A 22 -1.39 -16.50 12.85
CA LEU A 22 -1.07 -17.04 14.18
C LEU A 22 -2.12 -18.03 14.68
N SER A 23 -3.40 -17.73 14.45
CA SER A 23 -4.56 -18.58 14.77
C SER A 23 -4.50 -19.96 14.08
N ARG A 24 -3.70 -20.09 13.02
CA ARG A 24 -3.47 -21.33 12.26
C ARG A 24 -2.06 -21.88 12.42
N GLY A 25 -1.33 -21.46 13.45
CA GLY A 25 0.01 -21.95 13.76
C GLY A 25 1.16 -21.24 13.05
N GLY A 26 0.91 -20.09 12.42
CA GLY A 26 1.97 -19.26 11.84
C GLY A 26 2.94 -18.74 12.90
N LEU A 27 4.23 -18.74 12.58
CA LEU A 27 5.29 -18.26 13.49
C LEU A 27 5.58 -16.78 13.28
N SER A 28 6.03 -16.08 14.32
CA SER A 28 6.49 -14.68 14.22
C SER A 28 7.96 -14.62 13.76
N VAL A 29 8.22 -15.12 12.55
CA VAL A 29 9.54 -15.12 11.89
C VAL A 29 9.54 -14.25 10.64
N THR A 30 10.70 -13.79 10.19
CA THR A 30 10.81 -12.85 9.07
C THR A 30 10.16 -13.35 7.79
N GLU A 31 10.26 -14.66 7.53
CA GLU A 31 9.70 -15.33 6.35
C GLU A 31 8.16 -15.36 6.38
N ASN A 32 7.56 -15.35 7.58
CA ASN A 32 6.11 -15.38 7.74
C ASN A 32 5.52 -13.98 8.01
N CYS A 33 6.33 -12.95 8.22
CA CYS A 33 5.89 -11.60 8.58
C CYS A 33 6.17 -10.61 7.45
N VAL A 34 5.12 -10.03 6.88
CA VAL A 34 5.21 -9.09 5.75
C VAL A 34 4.68 -7.70 6.11
N PRO A 35 5.23 -6.62 5.54
CA PRO A 35 4.64 -5.29 5.66
C PRO A 35 3.27 -5.24 4.96
N ALA A 36 2.24 -4.83 5.68
CA ALA A 36 0.87 -4.71 5.15
C ALA A 36 0.24 -3.37 5.55
N CYS A 37 -0.74 -2.91 4.77
CA CYS A 37 -1.61 -1.82 5.20
C CYS A 37 -2.74 -2.37 6.09
N LEU A 38 -3.36 -1.51 6.92
CA LEU A 38 -4.45 -1.95 7.81
C LEU A 38 -5.64 -2.52 7.02
N ALA A 39 -5.95 -1.96 5.85
CA ALA A 39 -7.05 -2.42 5.01
C ALA A 39 -6.81 -3.84 4.47
N CYS A 40 -5.61 -4.14 3.96
CA CYS A 40 -5.27 -5.48 3.47
C CYS A 40 -5.20 -6.49 4.61
N ASN A 41 -4.52 -6.13 5.70
CA ASN A 41 -4.38 -7.00 6.87
C ASN A 41 -5.75 -7.36 7.46
N GLY A 42 -6.62 -6.37 7.68
CA GLY A 42 -7.97 -6.59 8.18
C GLY A 42 -8.87 -7.40 7.23
N GLN A 43 -8.79 -7.17 5.91
CA GLN A 43 -9.56 -7.94 4.93
C GLN A 43 -9.09 -9.39 4.80
N LYS A 44 -7.79 -9.65 4.97
CA LYS A 44 -7.24 -11.01 5.00
C LYS A 44 -7.69 -11.73 6.26
N GLY A 45 -7.54 -11.09 7.43
CA GLY A 45 -7.80 -11.70 8.72
C GLY A 45 -7.08 -13.04 8.88
N ASP A 46 -7.84 -14.07 9.25
CA ASP A 46 -7.35 -15.45 9.42
C ASP A 46 -7.33 -16.28 8.12
N ALA A 47 -7.50 -15.67 6.96
CA ALA A 47 -7.33 -16.37 5.69
C ALA A 47 -5.85 -16.64 5.38
N ASP A 48 -5.59 -17.70 4.61
CA ASP A 48 -4.27 -17.90 4.00
C ASP A 48 -3.97 -16.75 3.02
N ALA A 49 -2.79 -16.15 3.13
CA ALA A 49 -2.43 -14.97 2.36
C ALA A 49 -2.42 -15.21 0.84
N PHE A 50 -1.98 -16.37 0.37
CA PHE A 50 -1.89 -16.64 -1.07
C PHE A 50 -3.28 -16.80 -1.66
N ASP A 51 -4.13 -17.60 -1.01
CA ASP A 51 -5.51 -17.81 -1.42
C ASP A 51 -6.35 -16.54 -1.35
N TRP A 52 -6.15 -15.73 -0.31
CA TRP A 52 -6.82 -14.44 -0.18
C TRP A 52 -6.34 -13.46 -1.25
N TYR A 53 -5.02 -13.32 -1.44
CA TYR A 53 -4.45 -12.35 -2.37
C TYR A 53 -4.89 -12.59 -3.81
N ARG A 54 -4.98 -13.86 -4.22
CA ARG A 54 -5.41 -14.27 -5.57
C ARG A 54 -6.85 -13.85 -5.91
N ARG A 55 -7.69 -13.55 -4.92
CA ARG A 55 -9.09 -13.13 -5.10
C ARG A 55 -9.25 -11.60 -5.13
N GLN A 56 -8.19 -10.84 -4.89
CA GLN A 56 -8.27 -9.39 -4.80
C GLN A 56 -8.34 -8.73 -6.18
N ARG A 57 -9.10 -7.63 -6.28
CA ARG A 57 -9.20 -6.85 -7.53
C ARG A 57 -7.87 -6.22 -7.96
N PHE A 58 -6.96 -6.00 -7.01
CA PHE A 58 -5.62 -5.46 -7.23
C PHE A 58 -4.54 -6.57 -7.29
N TYR A 59 -4.94 -7.82 -7.56
CA TYR A 59 -3.99 -8.91 -7.71
C TYR A 59 -2.97 -8.62 -8.82
N ASP A 60 -1.68 -8.75 -8.48
CA ASP A 60 -0.57 -8.66 -9.43
C ASP A 60 0.27 -9.95 -9.33
N PRO A 61 0.46 -10.71 -10.42
CA PRO A 61 1.26 -11.93 -10.39
C PRO A 61 2.72 -11.68 -9.96
N ARG A 62 3.30 -10.50 -10.21
CA ARG A 62 4.64 -10.14 -9.75
C ARG A 62 4.72 -10.02 -8.24
N ARG A 63 3.67 -9.46 -7.60
CA ARG A 63 3.57 -9.40 -6.14
C ARG A 63 3.28 -10.76 -5.53
N ALA A 64 2.49 -11.60 -6.19
CA ALA A 64 2.28 -12.98 -5.76
C ALA A 64 3.60 -13.77 -5.77
N MET A 65 4.42 -13.61 -6.81
CA MET A 65 5.77 -14.18 -6.85
C MET A 65 6.68 -13.57 -5.77
N ALA A 66 6.57 -12.26 -5.50
CA ALA A 66 7.33 -11.62 -4.43
C ALA A 66 6.95 -12.16 -3.04
N LEU A 67 5.66 -12.40 -2.79
CA LEU A 67 5.16 -13.02 -1.57
C LEU A 67 5.77 -14.41 -1.38
N ARG A 68 5.77 -15.24 -2.44
CA ARG A 68 6.41 -16.57 -2.40
C ARG A 68 7.90 -16.49 -2.11
N ALA A 69 8.63 -15.65 -2.85
CA ALA A 69 10.07 -15.47 -2.63
C ALA A 69 10.38 -15.00 -1.20
N TRP A 70 9.53 -14.13 -0.63
CA TRP A 70 9.66 -13.70 0.77
C TRP A 70 9.51 -14.87 1.74
N THR A 71 8.46 -15.70 1.56
CA THR A 71 8.21 -16.86 2.42
C THR A 71 9.27 -17.95 2.32
N GLU A 72 9.99 -18.00 1.20
CA GLU A 72 11.10 -18.93 0.97
C GLU A 72 12.45 -18.37 1.47
N GLY A 73 12.47 -17.14 2.00
CA GLY A 73 13.68 -16.48 2.48
C GLY A 73 14.53 -15.82 1.39
N ASP A 74 14.11 -15.87 0.11
CA ASP A 74 14.78 -15.15 -0.98
C ASP A 74 14.34 -13.67 -1.03
N LEU A 75 14.78 -12.92 -0.01
CA LEU A 75 14.47 -11.50 0.13
C LEU A 75 15.01 -10.67 -1.04
N ARG A 76 16.10 -11.09 -1.69
CA ARG A 76 16.67 -10.36 -2.83
C ARG A 76 15.73 -10.43 -4.02
N LEU A 77 15.22 -11.62 -4.35
CA LEU A 77 14.24 -11.81 -5.41
C LEU A 77 12.92 -11.10 -5.07
N ALA A 78 12.44 -11.25 -3.82
CA ALA A 78 11.21 -10.62 -3.37
C ALA A 78 11.23 -9.09 -3.58
N LEU A 79 12.30 -8.43 -3.13
CA LEU A 79 12.43 -6.97 -3.28
C LEU A 79 12.54 -6.52 -4.74
N ARG A 80 13.21 -7.31 -5.60
CA ARG A 80 13.29 -7.00 -7.04
C ARG A 80 11.94 -7.10 -7.74
N LEU A 81 11.16 -8.12 -7.41
CA LEU A 81 9.80 -8.30 -7.96
C LEU A 81 8.85 -7.20 -7.50
N LEU A 82 8.95 -6.76 -6.24
CA LEU A 82 8.16 -5.64 -5.72
C LEU A 82 8.49 -4.32 -6.44
N ALA A 83 9.78 -4.06 -6.70
CA ALA A 83 10.21 -2.88 -7.45
C ALA A 83 9.64 -2.84 -8.87
N TRP A 84 9.45 -4.00 -9.51
CA TRP A 84 8.83 -4.07 -10.84
C TRP A 84 7.30 -4.03 -10.81
N ALA A 85 6.68 -4.44 -9.71
CA ALA A 85 5.23 -4.43 -9.55
C ALA A 85 4.67 -3.05 -9.19
N SER A 86 5.48 -2.21 -8.56
CA SER A 86 5.19 -0.78 -8.42
C SER A 86 5.73 -0.08 -9.67
N PRO A 87 4.89 0.32 -10.65
CA PRO A 87 5.38 1.29 -11.61
C PRO A 87 5.68 2.53 -10.77
N GLU A 88 6.95 2.91 -10.67
CA GLU A 88 7.24 4.29 -10.32
C GLU A 88 6.38 5.13 -11.27
N VAL A 89 5.53 5.98 -10.69
CA VAL A 89 5.01 7.11 -11.46
C VAL A 89 6.28 7.79 -11.95
N ILE A 90 6.55 7.71 -13.26
CA ILE A 90 7.49 8.61 -13.91
C ILE A 90 6.85 9.99 -13.77
N THR A 91 6.96 10.60 -12.60
CA THR A 91 6.75 12.04 -12.47
C THR A 91 7.97 12.63 -13.11
N ASP A 92 7.83 12.96 -14.39
CA ASP A 92 8.75 13.80 -15.13
C ASP A 92 9.07 15.05 -14.27
N SER A 93 10.17 15.00 -13.54
CA SER A 93 10.75 16.14 -12.85
C SER A 93 11.56 16.95 -13.86
N ALA A 94 10.89 17.40 -14.93
CA ALA A 94 11.40 18.48 -15.75
C ALA A 94 11.18 19.81 -14.99
N PRO A 95 12.21 20.60 -14.69
CA PRO A 95 12.03 21.94 -14.14
C PRO A 95 11.38 22.82 -15.22
N ARG A 96 10.16 23.31 -14.95
CA ARG A 96 9.54 24.34 -15.81
C ARG A 96 10.16 25.69 -15.47
N ASP A 97 11.25 26.02 -16.14
CA ASP A 97 11.65 27.41 -16.32
C ASP A 97 10.69 28.09 -17.30
N THR A 98 9.88 29.03 -16.81
CA THR A 98 9.30 30.07 -17.66
C THR A 98 9.11 31.36 -16.84
N PRO A 99 9.67 32.50 -17.27
CA PRO A 99 9.52 33.76 -16.55
C PRO A 99 8.24 34.51 -16.97
N GLY A 100 7.60 35.14 -15.98
CA GLY A 100 6.88 36.40 -16.15
C GLY A 100 5.44 36.36 -16.66
N ALA A 101 4.49 36.48 -15.74
CA ALA A 101 3.29 37.31 -15.95
C ALA A 101 2.64 37.61 -14.58
N GLU A 102 2.69 38.88 -14.18
CA GLU A 102 2.13 39.38 -12.93
C GLU A 102 0.61 39.60 -13.00
N ARG A 103 -0.05 39.24 -11.89
CA ARG A 103 -1.16 39.89 -11.18
C ARG A 103 -2.47 40.22 -11.93
N ARG A 104 -3.58 39.72 -11.34
CA ARG A 104 -4.54 40.61 -10.66
C ARG A 104 -5.39 39.89 -9.60
N HIS A 105 -5.37 40.46 -8.41
CA HIS A 105 -6.29 40.17 -7.31
C HIS A 105 -7.73 40.58 -7.67
N GLN A 106 -8.70 39.76 -7.27
CA GLN A 106 -10.01 40.25 -6.83
C GLN A 106 -10.51 39.42 -5.65
N THR A 107 -10.47 40.06 -4.49
CA THR A 107 -11.13 39.65 -3.24
C THR A 107 -12.64 39.76 -3.37
N ARG A 108 -13.39 38.82 -2.77
CA ARG A 108 -14.51 39.13 -1.86
C ARG A 108 -14.93 37.90 -1.04
N GLN A 109 -15.26 38.19 0.21
CA GLN A 109 -15.52 37.31 1.35
C GLN A 109 -17.00 36.89 1.42
N ALA A 110 -17.29 35.76 2.09
CA ALA A 110 -18.48 35.51 2.93
C ALA A 110 -18.35 34.09 3.56
N THR A 111 -17.89 33.94 4.81
CA THR A 111 -18.67 33.82 6.07
C THR A 111 -19.43 32.50 6.30
N GLY A 112 -18.89 31.64 7.18
CA GLY A 112 -19.65 30.95 8.25
C GLY A 112 -20.18 29.52 8.00
N PRO A 113 -20.52 28.75 9.07
CA PRO A 113 -19.65 27.65 9.48
C PRO A 113 -20.30 26.26 9.68
N ALA A 114 -19.41 25.27 9.87
CA ALA A 114 -19.44 24.16 10.83
C ALA A 114 -20.45 22.99 10.70
N TRP A 115 -19.85 21.80 10.50
CA TRP A 115 -20.12 20.51 11.15
C TRP A 115 -21.56 20.16 11.56
N ARG A 116 -22.16 19.15 10.90
CA ARG A 116 -23.24 18.33 11.47
C ARG A 116 -23.05 16.86 11.11
N TRP A 117 -22.75 16.05 12.12
CA TRP A 117 -23.05 14.61 12.15
C TRP A 117 -24.53 14.44 12.47
N GLN A 118 -25.26 13.64 11.68
CA GLN A 118 -26.57 13.13 12.06
C GLN A 118 -26.66 11.64 11.77
N MET A 119 -26.82 10.90 12.86
CA MET A 119 -27.38 9.55 12.94
C MET A 119 -28.88 9.61 12.63
N ALA A 120 -29.37 8.64 11.86
CA ALA A 120 -30.76 8.15 11.79
C ALA A 120 -30.75 6.92 10.87
N ALA A 121 -31.43 5.81 11.13
CA ALA A 121 -32.41 5.47 12.15
C ALA A 121 -32.37 3.94 12.39
#